data_AF-A0A935EGU1-F1
#
_entry.id   AF-A0A935EGU1-F1
#
_cell.length_a   1.000
_cell.length_b   1.000
_cell.length_c   1.000
_cell.angle_alpha   90.00
_cell.angle_beta   90.00
_cell.angle_gamma   90.00
#
_symmetry.space_group_name_H-M   'P 1'
#
loop_
_entity.id
_entity.type
_entity.pdbx_description
1 polymer ?
#
loop_
_entity_poly.entity_id
_entity_poly.type
_entity_poly.pdbx_seq_one_letter_code
_entity_poly.pdbx_strand_id
1 'polypeptide(L)'
;MVVRLADRELKTKFGDFSEILFYDGISESIALVMGEVEGGEDVLCRIHSACIGGHIFNSIECECAGEMAAAQAAVQQAGRGVIIYLDQEGKGNGHLALMKSTPFKKAGHSQGEAYKLAGFEVDARSFRPAADILADLGVGSVVLLTNNPEKAADLRRYSINVSETKELSL
;
A
#
# COMPACT_ATOMS: atom_id res chain seq x y z
N MET A 1 15.42 0.63 6.91
CA MET A 1 15.77 -0.76 7.25
C MET A 1 14.58 -1.27 8.04
N VAL A 2 13.91 -2.29 7.53
CA VAL A 2 12.82 -2.98 8.23
C VAL A 2 13.38 -4.20 8.95
N VAL A 3 12.72 -4.62 10.02
CA VAL A 3 12.96 -5.90 10.69
C VAL A 3 11.69 -6.75 10.62
N ARG A 4 11.83 -8.03 10.28
CA ARG A 4 10.73 -8.99 10.36
C ARG A 4 10.49 -9.35 11.83
N LEU A 5 9.27 -9.16 12.31
CA LEU A 5 8.90 -9.37 13.72
C LEU A 5 8.20 -10.70 13.95
N ALA A 6 7.28 -11.07 13.06
CA ALA A 6 6.47 -12.28 13.18
C ALA A 6 5.84 -12.63 11.82
N ASP A 7 5.38 -13.87 11.69
CA ASP A 7 4.57 -14.34 10.57
C ASP A 7 3.51 -15.34 11.03
N ARG A 8 2.43 -15.46 10.25
CA ARG A 8 1.39 -16.47 10.43
C ARG A 8 0.63 -16.73 9.14
N GLU A 9 -0.10 -17.84 9.09
CA GLU A 9 -1.12 -18.06 8.06
C GLU A 9 -2.36 -17.19 8.32
N LEU A 10 -2.88 -16.58 7.26
CA LEU A 10 -4.09 -15.78 7.26
C LEU A 10 -5.05 -16.27 6.17
N LYS A 11 -6.21 -16.78 6.58
CA LYS A 11 -7.28 -17.16 5.66
C LYS A 11 -8.20 -15.99 5.40
N THR A 12 -8.36 -15.64 4.13
CA THR A 12 -9.22 -14.53 3.69
C THR A 12 -10.31 -15.05 2.75
N LYS A 13 -11.26 -14.18 2.39
CA LYS A 13 -12.23 -14.49 1.32
C LYS A 13 -11.57 -14.65 -0.07
N PHE A 14 -10.31 -14.26 -0.21
CA PHE A 14 -9.52 -14.36 -1.43
C PHE A 14 -8.44 -15.46 -1.36
N GLY A 15 -8.58 -16.39 -0.41
CA GLY A 15 -7.65 -17.49 -0.21
C GLY A 15 -6.66 -17.27 0.93
N ASP A 16 -5.66 -18.14 0.95
CA ASP A 16 -4.70 -18.25 2.04
C ASP A 16 -3.47 -17.41 1.73
N PHE A 17 -3.07 -16.56 2.67
CA PHE A 17 -1.88 -15.72 2.61
C PHE A 17 -0.96 -16.04 3.78
N SER A 18 0.34 -15.88 3.58
CA SER A 18 1.29 -15.67 4.66
C SER A 18 1.28 -14.19 5.03
N GLU A 19 0.83 -13.87 6.24
CA GLU A 19 0.89 -12.53 6.80
C GLU A 19 2.19 -12.36 7.57
N ILE A 20 2.99 -11.38 7.18
CA ILE A 20 4.31 -11.11 7.76
C ILE A 20 4.32 -9.68 8.30
N LEU A 21 4.66 -9.52 9.58
CA LEU A 21 4.77 -8.24 10.26
C LEU A 21 6.21 -7.72 10.20
N PHE A 22 6.34 -6.46 9.79
CA PHE A 22 7.58 -5.72 9.72
C PHE A 22 7.52 -4.45 10.58
N TYR A 23 8.69 -3.98 11.02
CA TYR A 23 8.82 -2.70 11.73
C TYR A 23 10.06 -1.94 11.26
N ASP A 24 9.94 -0.64 11.05
CA ASP A 24 11.04 0.20 10.55
C ASP A 24 11.67 1.13 11.60
N GLY A 25 11.31 0.95 12.88
CA GLY A 25 11.71 1.86 13.97
C GLY A 25 10.71 3.00 14.21
N ILE A 26 9.70 3.14 13.36
CA ILE A 26 8.67 4.18 13.46
C ILE A 26 7.28 3.53 13.50
N SER A 27 6.99 2.66 12.54
CA SER A 27 5.66 2.09 12.32
C SER A 27 5.72 0.62 11.90
N GLU A 28 4.65 -0.10 12.21
CA GLU A 28 4.45 -1.45 11.71
C GLU A 28 3.97 -1.43 10.25
N SER A 29 4.35 -2.45 9.50
CA SER A 29 3.90 -2.68 8.13
C SER A 29 3.64 -4.16 7.94
N ILE A 30 2.69 -4.51 7.09
CA ILE A 30 2.27 -5.89 6.89
C ILE A 30 2.48 -6.27 5.42
N ALA A 31 3.09 -7.42 5.18
CA ALA A 31 3.09 -8.06 3.86
C ALA A 31 2.13 -9.25 3.88
N LEU A 32 1.19 -9.27 2.94
CA LEU A 32 0.39 -10.45 2.61
C LEU A 32 1.01 -11.10 1.38
N VAL A 33 1.55 -12.31 1.55
CA VAL A 33 2.25 -13.05 0.51
C VAL A 33 1.42 -14.26 0.11
N MET A 34 1.23 -14.46 -1.18
CA MET A 34 0.63 -15.67 -1.75
C MET A 34 1.64 -16.34 -2.68
N GLY A 35 1.77 -17.66 -2.56
CA GLY A 35 2.71 -18.45 -3.35
C GLY A 35 4.18 -18.19 -2.98
N GLU A 36 5.09 -18.79 -3.75
CA GLU A 36 6.53 -18.61 -3.60
C GLU A 36 7.00 -17.37 -4.36
N VAL A 37 7.63 -16.42 -3.66
CA VAL A 37 8.03 -15.11 -4.21
C VAL A 37 9.53 -14.86 -4.18
N GLU A 38 10.29 -15.64 -3.41
CA GLU A 38 11.74 -15.49 -3.30
C GLU A 38 12.41 -15.83 -4.64
N GLY A 39 13.29 -14.94 -5.11
CA GLY A 39 13.93 -15.03 -6.42
C GLY A 39 12.94 -14.90 -7.61
N GLY A 40 11.68 -14.57 -7.34
CA GLY A 40 10.65 -14.44 -8.36
C GLY A 40 10.83 -13.19 -9.22
N GLU A 41 10.70 -13.36 -10.54
CA GLU A 41 10.54 -12.27 -11.50
C GLU A 41 9.05 -12.01 -11.79
N ASP A 42 8.72 -10.77 -12.12
CA ASP A 42 7.38 -10.30 -12.44
C ASP A 42 6.33 -10.68 -11.38
N VAL A 43 6.71 -10.60 -10.10
CA VAL A 43 5.81 -10.87 -8.98
C VAL A 43 4.74 -9.79 -8.92
N LEU A 44 3.47 -10.18 -8.93
CA LEU A 44 2.38 -9.23 -8.83
C LEU A 44 2.41 -8.53 -7.46
N CYS A 45 2.48 -7.20 -7.45
CA CYS A 45 2.69 -6.44 -6.24
C CYS A 45 1.67 -5.29 -6.11
N ARG A 46 1.09 -5.12 -4.92
CA ARG A 46 0.32 -3.92 -4.54
C ARG A 46 0.95 -3.27 -3.31
N ILE A 47 1.18 -1.96 -3.38
CA ILE A 47 1.47 -1.16 -2.18
C ILE A 47 0.22 -0.37 -1.80
N HIS A 48 -0.32 -0.71 -0.65
CA HIS A 48 -1.57 -0.19 -0.12
C HIS A 48 -1.32 0.68 1.12
N SER A 49 -1.77 1.93 1.09
CA SER A 49 -1.71 2.82 2.26
C SER A 49 -2.97 2.63 3.10
N ALA A 50 -2.83 2.63 4.42
CA ALA A 50 -3.92 2.54 5.36
C ALA A 50 -5.01 3.60 5.11
N CYS A 51 -6.27 3.19 5.32
CA CYS A 51 -7.42 4.09 5.33
C CYS A 51 -8.49 3.54 6.29
N ILE A 52 -8.54 4.08 7.49
CA ILE A 52 -9.51 3.71 8.54
C ILE A 52 -10.94 3.84 8.02
N GLY A 53 -11.25 4.96 7.35
CA GLY A 53 -12.58 5.23 6.81
C GLY A 53 -13.04 4.14 5.85
N GLY A 54 -12.21 3.79 4.87
CA GLY A 54 -12.54 2.74 3.90
C GLY A 54 -12.50 1.34 4.52
N HIS A 55 -11.39 0.97 5.16
CA HIS A 55 -11.13 -0.41 5.59
C HIS A 55 -11.91 -0.84 6.83
N ILE A 56 -12.21 0.08 7.75
CA ILE A 56 -12.83 -0.24 9.05
C ILE A 56 -14.28 0.25 9.09
N PHE A 57 -14.53 1.47 8.62
CA PHE A 57 -15.85 2.11 8.74
C PHE A 57 -16.73 1.99 7.49
N ASN A 58 -16.27 1.29 6.45
CA ASN A 58 -17.02 1.08 5.21
C ASN A 58 -17.45 2.41 4.55
N SER A 59 -16.62 3.46 4.67
CA SER A 59 -16.88 4.74 4.03
C SER A 59 -16.95 4.58 2.52
N ILE A 60 -17.94 5.24 1.93
CA ILE A 60 -18.15 5.33 0.48
C ILE A 60 -17.52 6.58 -0.13
N GLU A 61 -16.82 7.39 0.68
CA GLU A 61 -16.18 8.64 0.24
C GLU A 61 -14.84 8.38 -0.47
N CYS A 62 -14.36 7.13 -0.45
CA CYS A 62 -13.14 6.70 -1.12
C CYS A 62 -13.25 5.25 -1.58
N GLU A 63 -12.39 4.86 -2.51
CA GLU A 63 -12.37 3.52 -3.08
C GLU A 63 -11.41 2.55 -2.35
N CYS A 64 -10.76 2.99 -1.27
CA CYS A 64 -9.65 2.26 -0.64
C CYS A 64 -9.99 0.83 -0.19
N ALA A 65 -11.25 0.58 0.20
CA ALA A 65 -11.73 -0.75 0.53
C ALA A 65 -11.89 -1.64 -0.71
N GLY A 66 -12.47 -1.08 -1.78
CA GLY A 66 -12.58 -1.73 -3.08
C GLY A 66 -11.22 -2.06 -3.67
N GLU A 67 -10.26 -1.12 -3.61
CA GLU A 67 -8.90 -1.34 -4.09
C GLU A 67 -8.18 -2.46 -3.33
N MET A 68 -8.34 -2.54 -2.01
CA MET A 68 -7.77 -3.64 -1.21
C MET A 68 -8.39 -4.99 -1.59
N ALA A 69 -9.70 -5.02 -1.82
CA ALA A 69 -10.41 -6.21 -2.29
C ALA A 69 -9.95 -6.63 -3.70
N ALA A 70 -9.86 -5.69 -4.63
CA ALA A 70 -9.41 -5.93 -6.00
C ALA A 70 -7.96 -6.42 -6.05
N ALA A 71 -7.07 -5.86 -5.21
CA ALA A 71 -5.69 -6.30 -5.12
C ALA A 71 -5.57 -7.75 -4.61
N GLN A 72 -6.32 -8.12 -3.57
CA GLN A 72 -6.36 -9.49 -3.08
C GLN A 72 -6.92 -10.46 -4.13
N ALA A 73 -7.98 -10.07 -4.84
CA ALA A 73 -8.54 -10.88 -5.93
C ALA A 73 -7.54 -11.07 -7.09
N ALA A 74 -6.82 -10.00 -7.48
CA ALA A 74 -5.81 -10.07 -8.53
C ALA A 74 -4.63 -10.99 -8.14
N VAL A 75 -4.17 -10.89 -6.89
CA VAL A 75 -3.12 -11.79 -6.36
C VAL A 75 -3.62 -13.23 -6.29
N GLN A 76 -4.85 -13.46 -5.84
CA GLN A 76 -5.49 -14.77 -5.87
C GLN A 76 -5.52 -15.37 -7.28
N GLN A 77 -5.95 -14.59 -8.27
CA GLN A 77 -6.03 -15.03 -9.65
C GLN A 77 -4.65 -15.37 -10.23
N ALA A 78 -3.62 -14.61 -9.86
CA ALA A 78 -2.25 -14.89 -10.27
C ALA A 78 -1.64 -16.11 -9.56
N GLY A 79 -2.16 -16.48 -8.38
CA GLY A 79 -1.63 -17.55 -7.52
C GLY A 79 -0.27 -17.25 -6.90
N ARG A 80 0.31 -16.09 -7.20
CA ARG A 80 1.60 -15.61 -6.71
C ARG A 80 1.63 -14.08 -6.65
N GLY A 81 1.90 -13.51 -5.49
CA GLY A 81 2.00 -12.06 -5.34
C GLY A 81 2.16 -11.56 -3.92
N VAL A 82 2.39 -10.25 -3.79
CA VAL A 82 2.62 -9.56 -2.52
C VAL A 82 1.72 -8.33 -2.42
N ILE A 83 1.05 -8.15 -1.29
CA ILE A 83 0.36 -6.91 -0.93
C ILE A 83 1.04 -6.34 0.30
N ILE A 84 1.61 -5.15 0.19
CA ILE A 84 2.25 -4.44 1.30
C ILE A 84 1.30 -3.38 1.82
N TYR A 85 0.85 -3.53 3.05
CA TYR A 85 0.06 -2.56 3.79
C TYR A 85 0.98 -1.68 4.65
N LEU A 86 0.95 -0.37 4.37
CA LEU A 86 1.71 0.63 5.10
C LEU A 86 0.76 1.50 5.94
N ASP A 87 1.08 1.72 7.22
CA ASP A 87 0.34 2.63 8.08
C ASP A 87 0.57 4.10 7.70
N GLN A 88 -0.13 4.53 6.65
CA GLN A 88 0.04 5.82 5.98
C GLN A 88 -1.29 6.53 5.75
N GLU A 89 -2.12 6.55 6.80
CA GLU A 89 -3.39 7.26 6.80
C GLU A 89 -3.24 8.71 6.33
N GLY A 90 -4.26 9.23 5.62
CA GLY A 90 -4.27 10.63 5.20
C GLY A 90 -3.11 11.03 4.27
N LYS A 91 -2.65 10.10 3.43
CA LYS A 91 -1.41 10.24 2.63
C LYS A 91 -0.17 10.50 3.51
N GLY A 92 -0.03 9.75 4.60
CA GLY A 92 1.09 9.89 5.53
C GLY A 92 0.98 11.09 6.48
N ASN A 93 -0.01 11.98 6.31
CA ASN A 93 -0.24 13.09 7.25
C ASN A 93 -1.04 12.65 8.51
N GLY A 94 -1.54 11.42 8.52
CA GLY A 94 -2.33 10.86 9.61
C GLY A 94 -3.80 11.29 9.61
N HIS A 95 -4.58 10.65 10.49
CA HIS A 95 -6.03 10.85 10.55
C HIS A 95 -6.43 12.29 10.96
N LEU A 96 -5.61 12.94 11.80
CA LEU A 96 -5.83 14.34 12.21
C LEU A 96 -5.86 15.28 11.00
N ALA A 97 -4.95 15.08 10.04
CA ALA A 97 -4.89 15.91 8.84
C ALA A 97 -6.15 15.75 8.00
N LEU A 98 -6.66 14.52 7.87
CA LEU A 98 -7.92 14.24 7.18
C LEU A 98 -9.07 15.05 7.81
N MET A 99 -9.23 14.98 9.13
CA MET A 99 -10.27 15.72 9.85
C MET A 99 -10.11 17.24 9.71
N LYS A 100 -8.89 17.78 9.87
CA LYS A 100 -8.64 19.23 9.76
C LYS A 100 -8.78 19.75 8.33
N SER A 101 -8.56 18.91 7.32
CA SER A 101 -8.73 19.27 5.90
C SER A 101 -10.20 19.28 5.44
N THR A 102 -11.11 18.66 6.21
CA THR A 102 -12.51 18.45 5.83
C THR A 102 -13.26 19.75 5.49
N PRO A 103 -13.12 20.87 6.23
CA PRO A 103 -13.78 22.12 5.86
C PRO A 103 -13.37 22.63 4.47
N PHE A 104 -12.08 22.51 4.12
CA PHE A 104 -11.57 22.90 2.81
C PHE A 104 -12.05 21.97 1.70
N LYS A 105 -12.14 20.66 1.98
CA LYS A 105 -12.77 19.71 1.05
C LYS A 105 -14.23 20.05 0.77
N LYS A 106 -15.00 20.39 1.81
CA LYS A 106 -16.40 20.83 1.68
C LYS A 106 -16.53 22.16 0.92
N ALA A 107 -15.48 22.98 0.93
CA ALA A 107 -15.39 24.20 0.12
C ALA A 107 -14.97 23.95 -1.34
N GLY A 108 -14.80 22.70 -1.76
CA GLY A 108 -14.53 22.33 -3.16
C GLY A 108 -13.06 22.17 -3.53
N HIS A 109 -12.13 22.30 -2.57
CA HIS A 109 -10.71 22.06 -2.83
C HIS A 109 -10.40 20.58 -3.11
N SER A 110 -9.36 20.31 -3.90
CA SER A 110 -8.82 18.95 -4.00
C SER A 110 -8.26 18.49 -2.65
N GLN A 111 -8.06 17.18 -2.46
CA GLN A 111 -7.53 16.67 -1.19
C GLN A 111 -6.12 17.21 -0.87
N GLY A 112 -5.26 17.34 -1.88
CA GLY A 112 -3.92 17.90 -1.71
C GLY A 112 -3.94 19.36 -1.28
N GLU A 113 -4.78 20.17 -1.93
CA GLU A 113 -4.96 21.58 -1.56
C GLU A 113 -5.56 21.72 -0.16
N ALA A 114 -6.55 20.89 0.18
CA ALA A 114 -7.17 20.88 1.50
C ALA A 114 -6.16 20.55 2.61
N TYR A 115 -5.22 19.62 2.37
CA TYR A 115 -4.11 19.38 3.30
C TYR A 115 -3.21 20.59 3.46
N LYS A 116 -2.80 21.20 2.34
CA LYS A 116 -1.95 22.40 2.37
C LYS A 116 -2.60 23.56 3.13
N LEU A 117 -3.89 23.81 2.89
CA LEU A 117 -4.67 24.84 3.61
C LEU A 117 -4.81 24.53 5.11
N ALA A 118 -4.85 23.25 5.47
CA ALA A 118 -4.88 22.79 6.85
C ALA A 118 -3.49 22.73 7.53
N GLY A 119 -2.41 23.09 6.83
CA GLY A 119 -1.04 23.13 7.35
C GLY A 119 -0.28 21.80 7.26
N PHE A 120 -0.64 20.93 6.33
CA PHE A 120 -0.03 19.61 6.10
C PHE A 120 0.58 19.51 4.70
N GLU A 121 1.38 18.46 4.47
CA GLU A 121 1.95 18.19 3.16
C GLU A 121 0.88 17.67 2.19
N VAL A 122 1.04 17.96 0.90
CA VAL A 122 0.15 17.43 -0.16
C VAL A 122 0.17 15.90 -0.18
N ASP A 123 1.34 15.33 0.07
CA ASP A 123 1.61 13.91 0.21
C ASP A 123 2.86 13.70 1.08
N ALA A 124 2.70 13.11 2.27
CA ALA A 124 3.79 12.84 3.21
C ALA A 124 4.22 11.37 3.19
N ARG A 125 3.76 10.57 2.21
CA ARG A 125 4.05 9.14 2.16
C ARG A 125 5.52 8.88 1.84
N SER A 126 6.02 7.78 2.38
CA SER A 126 7.31 7.21 2.01
C SER A 126 7.12 5.76 1.59
N PHE A 127 7.52 5.40 0.37
CA PHE A 127 7.45 4.01 -0.09
C PHE A 127 8.75 3.24 0.18
N ARG A 128 9.67 3.82 0.96
CA ARG A 128 10.90 3.16 1.37
C ARG A 128 10.67 1.87 2.16
N PRO A 129 9.74 1.80 3.15
CA PRO A 129 9.48 0.56 3.86
C PRO A 129 9.04 -0.57 2.93
N ALA A 130 8.21 -0.26 1.93
CA ALA A 130 7.79 -1.27 0.95
C ALA A 130 8.95 -1.78 0.08
N ALA A 131 9.89 -0.91 -0.31
CA ALA A 131 11.09 -1.34 -1.01
C ALA A 131 11.97 -2.24 -0.11
N ASP A 132 12.18 -1.85 1.15
CA ASP A 132 12.94 -2.65 2.10
C ASP A 132 12.27 -4.02 2.36
N ILE A 133 10.93 -4.08 2.41
CA ILE A 133 10.16 -5.34 2.53
C ILE A 133 10.31 -6.22 1.29
N LEU A 134 10.20 -5.67 0.08
CA LEU A 134 10.40 -6.45 -1.15
C LEU A 134 11.80 -7.03 -1.24
N ALA A 135 12.81 -6.29 -0.78
CA ALA A 135 14.18 -6.77 -0.70
C ALA A 135 14.35 -7.88 0.35
N ASP A 136 13.72 -7.75 1.52
CA ASP A 136 13.71 -8.80 2.56
C ASP A 136 13.03 -10.10 2.08
N LEU A 137 11.95 -9.97 1.30
CA LEU A 137 11.26 -11.10 0.67
C LEU A 137 12.04 -11.72 -0.50
N GLY A 138 13.19 -11.15 -0.88
CA GLY A 138 14.03 -11.65 -1.97
C GLY A 138 13.39 -11.54 -3.36
N VAL A 139 12.45 -10.61 -3.56
CA VAL A 139 11.75 -10.46 -4.84
C VAL A 139 12.68 -9.84 -5.89
N GLY A 140 12.83 -10.49 -7.05
CA GLY A 140 13.70 -10.03 -8.14
C GLY A 140 13.12 -8.86 -8.92
N SER A 141 11.84 -8.95 -9.30
CA SER A 141 11.10 -7.85 -9.94
C SER A 141 9.59 -7.94 -9.70
N VAL A 142 8.91 -6.80 -9.89
CA VAL A 142 7.48 -6.67 -9.64
C VAL A 142 6.70 -6.10 -10.82
N VAL A 143 5.52 -6.68 -11.04
CA VAL A 143 4.42 -6.06 -11.79
C VAL A 143 3.58 -5.28 -10.78
N LEU A 144 3.70 -3.95 -10.79
CA LEU A 144 3.09 -3.09 -9.78
C LEU A 144 1.65 -2.72 -10.16
N LEU A 145 0.69 -3.10 -9.32
CA LEU A 145 -0.71 -2.69 -9.38
C LEU A 145 -0.89 -1.28 -8.79
N THR A 146 -0.89 -0.26 -9.62
CA THR A 146 -0.98 1.14 -9.18
C THR A 146 -1.69 2.04 -10.20
N ASN A 147 -2.54 2.93 -9.68
CA ASN A 147 -3.12 4.04 -10.44
C ASN A 147 -2.34 5.36 -10.19
N ASN A 148 -1.27 5.31 -9.38
CA ASN A 148 -0.36 6.42 -9.14
C ASN A 148 0.99 6.17 -9.81
N PRO A 149 1.36 6.92 -10.87
CA PRO A 149 2.66 6.75 -11.53
C PRO A 149 3.85 7.12 -10.62
N GLU A 150 3.65 7.99 -9.62
CA GLU A 150 4.71 8.39 -8.70
C GLU A 150 5.18 7.22 -7.81
N LYS A 151 4.28 6.30 -7.43
CA LYS A 151 4.63 5.10 -6.66
C LYS A 151 5.69 4.26 -7.38
N ALA A 152 5.53 4.07 -8.69
CA ALA A 152 6.47 3.30 -9.48
C ALA A 152 7.83 4.01 -9.58
N ALA A 153 7.84 5.33 -9.70
CA ALA A 153 9.06 6.12 -9.72
C ALA A 153 9.82 6.01 -8.38
N ASP A 154 9.11 6.10 -7.24
CA ASP A 154 9.74 6.01 -5.92
C ASP A 154 10.32 4.61 -5.64
N LEU A 155 9.62 3.54 -5.99
CA LEU A 155 10.18 2.19 -5.85
C LEU A 155 11.46 1.98 -6.67
N ARG A 156 11.47 2.48 -7.91
CA ARG A 156 12.68 2.42 -8.76
C ARG A 156 13.85 3.20 -8.16
N ARG A 157 13.58 4.34 -7.49
CA ARG A 157 14.61 5.10 -6.77
C ARG A 157 15.21 4.32 -5.60
N TYR A 158 14.43 3.40 -5.01
CA TYR A 158 14.89 2.49 -3.96
C TYR A 158 15.38 1.14 -4.50
N SER A 159 15.82 1.11 -5.77
CA SER A 159 16.43 -0.06 -6.41
C SER A 159 15.51 -1.28 -6.56
N ILE A 160 14.19 -1.10 -6.49
CA ILE A 160 13.24 -2.15 -6.85
C ILE A 160 13.04 -2.18 -8.36
N ASN A 161 13.18 -3.36 -8.95
CA ASN A 161 12.91 -3.58 -10.36
C ASN A 161 11.40 -3.63 -10.60
N VAL A 162 10.81 -2.50 -10.98
CA VAL A 162 9.40 -2.43 -11.43
C VAL A 162 9.37 -2.66 -12.95
N SER A 163 9.15 -3.92 -13.35
CA SER A 163 9.17 -4.36 -14.75
C SER A 163 7.97 -3.82 -15.53
N GLU A 164 6.81 -3.78 -14.90
CA GLU A 164 5.56 -3.31 -15.48
C GLU A 164 4.69 -2.59 -14.44
N THR A 165 3.87 -1.64 -14.87
CA THR A 165 2.78 -1.07 -14.07
C THR A 165 1.45 -1.42 -14.69
N LYS A 166 0.52 -1.95 -13.91
CA LYS A 166 -0.87 -2.21 -14.32
C LYS A 166 -1.81 -1.37 -13.48
N GLU A 167 -2.81 -0.81 -14.15
CA GLU A 167 -3.92 -0.17 -13.43
C GLU A 167 -4.68 -1.21 -12.62
N LEU A 168 -5.11 -0.80 -11.43
CA LEU A 168 -5.98 -1.60 -10.60
C LEU A 168 -7.43 -1.24 -10.94
N SER A 169 -8.11 -2.16 -11.62
CA SER A 169 -9.54 -2.07 -11.90
C SER A 169 -10.36 -2.51 -10.68
N LEU A 170 -11.44 -1.77 -10.39
CA LEU A 170 -12.40 -2.05 -9.31
C LEU A 170 -13.60 -2.86 -9.80
#